data_AF-A0A7J3A3F0-F1
#
_entry.id   AF-A0A7J3A3F0-F1
#
_cell.length_a   1.000
_cell.length_b   1.000
_cell.length_c   1.000
_cell.angle_alpha   90.00
_cell.angle_beta   90.00
_cell.angle_gamma   90.00
#
_symmetry.space_group_name_H-M   'P 1'
#
loop_
_entity.id
_entity.type
_entity.pdbx_description
1 polymer ?
#
loop_
_entity_poly.entity_id
_entity_poly.type
_entity_poly.pdbx_seq_one_letter_code
_entity_poly.pdbx_strand_id
1 'polypeptide(L)' 'MSQRVCRVDSNLAGCNCTYEPCPRKGICCECLRYHWSHRELPACFFPPEIEKTYDRSLRTFINYWSKKQR' A
#
# COMPACT_ATOMS: atom_id res chain seq x y z
N MET A 1 -8.31 0.55 26.58
CA MET A 1 -7.71 0.94 25.29
C MET A 1 -6.62 -0.06 24.96
N SER A 2 -6.76 -0.85 23.91
CA SER A 2 -5.72 -1.81 23.52
C SER A 2 -4.55 -1.01 22.93
N GLN A 3 -3.38 -1.06 23.58
CA GLN A 3 -2.15 -0.50 23.01
C GLN A 3 -1.86 -1.26 21.72
N ARG A 4 -2.04 -0.60 20.58
CA ARG A 4 -1.66 -1.16 19.28
C ARG A 4 -0.13 -1.12 19.17
N VAL A 5 0.50 -2.28 19.25
CA VAL A 5 1.93 -2.43 18.94
C VAL A 5 2.10 -2.34 17.42
N CYS A 6 2.82 -1.33 16.93
CA CYS A 6 3.13 -1.13 15.51
C CYS A 6 4.54 -0.55 15.34
N ARG A 7 5.27 -1.01 14.32
CA ARG A 7 6.60 -0.48 13.95
C ARG A 7 6.45 0.67 12.96
N VAL A 8 5.77 1.74 13.36
CA VAL A 8 5.39 2.85 12.46
C VAL A 8 6.61 3.46 11.79
N ASP A 9 7.66 3.79 12.54
CA ASP A 9 8.87 4.42 12.01
C ASP A 9 9.55 3.55 10.94
N SER A 10 9.67 2.25 11.19
CA SER A 10 10.22 1.30 10.22
C SER A 10 9.33 1.14 8.99
N ASN A 11 8.01 1.12 9.18
CA ASN A 11 7.06 1.01 8.06
C ASN A 11 7.07 2.28 7.19
N LEU A 12 7.23 3.46 7.80
CA LEU A 12 7.31 4.74 7.07
C LEU A 12 8.53 4.77 6.15
N ALA A 13 9.67 4.25 6.59
CA ALA A 13 10.88 4.17 5.76
C ALA A 13 10.69 3.33 4.48
N GLY A 14 9.81 2.33 4.50
CA GLY A 14 9.46 1.50 3.35
C GLY A 14 8.18 1.91 2.61
N CYS A 15 7.47 2.95 3.07
CA CYS A 15 6.19 3.33 2.49
C CYS A 15 6.38 4.28 1.31
N ASN A 16 6.04 3.82 0.11
CA ASN A 16 6.10 4.61 -1.12
C ASN A 16 4.79 5.33 -1.48
N CYS A 17 3.80 5.37 -0.58
CA CYS A 17 2.51 6.03 -0.85
C CYS A 17 2.71 7.51 -1.23
N THR A 18 2.29 7.87 -2.45
CA THR A 18 2.45 9.20 -3.05
C THR A 18 1.30 10.15 -2.73
N TYR A 19 0.19 9.65 -2.18
CA TYR A 19 -0.95 10.47 -1.79
C TYR A 19 -0.64 11.26 -0.52
N GLU A 20 -0.79 12.59 -0.57
CA GLU A 20 -0.59 13.48 0.57
C GLU A 20 -1.77 14.48 0.67
N PRO A 21 -2.43 14.62 1.84
CA PRO A 21 -2.12 13.95 3.11
C PRO A 21 -2.67 12.53 3.26
N CYS A 22 -1.84 11.56 3.67
CA CYS A 22 -2.26 10.19 3.96
C CYS A 22 -2.30 9.89 5.48
N PRO A 23 -3.48 9.84 6.12
CA PRO A 23 -3.58 9.66 7.58
C PRO A 23 -3.20 8.26 8.07
N ARG A 24 -3.00 7.29 7.16
CA ARG A 24 -2.74 5.87 7.47
C ARG A 24 -1.28 5.47 7.25
N LYS A 25 -0.44 6.38 6.76
CA LYS A 25 0.95 6.11 6.35
C LYS A 25 1.74 5.51 7.52
N GLY A 26 2.44 4.40 7.28
CA GLY A 26 3.16 3.66 8.32
C GLY A 26 2.30 2.72 9.19
N ILE A 27 0.97 2.81 9.12
CA ILE A 27 0.04 1.92 9.86
C ILE A 27 -0.53 0.87 8.89
N CYS A 28 0.28 -0.16 8.60
CA CYS A 28 -0.03 -1.14 7.54
C CYS A 28 -1.40 -1.82 7.67
N CYS A 29 -1.85 -2.11 8.89
CA CYS A 29 -3.17 -2.72 9.11
C CYS A 29 -4.33 -1.80 8.72
N GLU A 30 -4.17 -0.48 8.85
CA GLU A 30 -5.16 0.49 8.41
C GLU A 30 -5.11 0.72 6.90
N CYS A 31 -3.90 0.80 6.32
CA CYS A 31 -3.73 0.85 4.87
C CYS A 31 -4.40 -0.35 4.21
N LEU A 32 -4.13 -1.56 4.70
CA LEU A 32 -4.70 -2.78 4.13
C LEU A 32 -6.22 -2.77 4.25
N ARG A 33 -6.78 -2.48 5.44
CA ARG A 33 -8.24 -2.45 5.63
C ARG A 33 -8.92 -1.43 4.73
N TYR A 34 -8.33 -0.25 4.58
CA TYR A 34 -8.86 0.81 3.73
C TYR A 34 -8.82 0.46 2.25
N HIS A 35 -7.67 0.07 1.71
CA HIS A 35 -7.59 -0.26 0.28
C HIS A 35 -8.38 -1.53 -0.06
N TRP A 36 -8.40 -2.52 0.83
CA TRP A 36 -9.17 -3.74 0.61
C TRP A 36 -10.68 -3.48 0.48
N SER A 37 -11.24 -2.54 1.26
CA SER A 37 -12.66 -2.17 1.12
C SER A 37 -12.99 -1.53 -0.24
N HIS A 38 -11.98 -1.06 -0.97
CA HIS A 38 -12.09 -0.49 -2.32
C HIS A 38 -11.65 -1.45 -3.42
N ARG A 39 -11.37 -2.73 -3.09
CA ARG A 39 -10.77 -3.72 -4.01
C ARG A 39 -9.42 -3.26 -4.58
N GLU A 40 -8.63 -2.63 -3.72
CA GLU A 40 -7.27 -2.15 -3.98
C GLU A 40 -6.26 -2.78 -3.02
N LEU A 41 -4.98 -2.59 -3.30
CA LEU A 41 -3.88 -2.88 -2.37
C LEU A 41 -3.15 -1.59 -1.96
N PRO A 42 -2.47 -1.56 -0.81
CA PRO A 42 -1.61 -0.44 -0.44
C PRO A 42 -0.50 -0.16 -1.46
N ALA A 43 -0.04 1.09 -1.52
CA ALA A 43 1.09 1.53 -2.35
C ALA A 43 2.32 0.61 -2.29
N CYS A 44 2.62 0.07 -1.10
CA CYS A 44 3.79 -0.78 -0.85
C CYS A 44 3.80 -2.08 -1.68
N PHE A 45 2.68 -2.46 -2.31
CA PHE A 45 2.57 -3.62 -3.20
C PHE A 45 2.88 -3.30 -4.67
N PHE A 46 3.13 -2.03 -4.98
CA PHE A 46 3.36 -1.52 -6.32
C PHE A 46 4.74 -0.88 -6.43
N PRO A 47 5.43 -1.04 -7.57
CA PRO A 47 6.68 -0.32 -7.80
C PRO A 47 6.40 1.19 -7.99
N PRO A 48 7.42 2.06 -7.82
CA PRO A 48 7.25 3.51 -7.86
C PRO A 48 6.59 4.03 -9.15
N GLU A 49 6.85 3.40 -10.29
CA GLU A 49 6.27 3.75 -11.58
C GLU A 49 4.75 3.51 -11.66
N ILE A 50 4.24 2.48 -10.98
CA ILE A 50 2.80 2.21 -10.92
C ILE A 50 2.16 3.10 -9.85
N GLU A 51 2.78 3.25 -8.68
CA GLU A 51 2.21 4.08 -7.61
C GLU A 51 2.02 5.55 -8.04
N LYS A 52 2.84 6.07 -8.96
CA LYS A 52 2.67 7.40 -9.57
C LYS A 52 1.38 7.56 -10.39
N THR A 53 0.79 6.47 -10.88
CA THR A 53 -0.48 6.51 -11.64
C THR A 53 -1.70 6.44 -10.72
N TYR A 54 -1.49 6.15 -9.42
CA TYR A 54 -2.52 5.90 -8.42
C TYR A 54 -3.45 4.71 -8.70
N ASP A 55 -3.19 3.91 -9.74
CA ASP A 55 -3.97 2.70 -10.01
C ASP A 55 -3.53 1.55 -9.09
N ARG A 56 -4.14 1.52 -7.90
CA ARG A 56 -3.91 0.51 -6.87
C ARG A 56 -4.84 -0.70 -6.99
N SER A 57 -5.50 -0.89 -8.14
CA SER A 57 -6.46 -1.95 -8.34
C SER A 57 -5.81 -3.35 -8.30
N LEU A 58 -6.59 -4.34 -7.88
CA LEU A 58 -6.18 -5.76 -7.95
C LEU A 58 -5.81 -6.18 -9.38
N ARG A 59 -6.47 -5.61 -10.40
CA ARG A 59 -6.17 -5.87 -11.81
C ARG A 59 -4.74 -5.45 -12.15
N THR A 60 -4.33 -4.25 -11.75
CA THR A 60 -2.99 -3.73 -12.02
C THR A 60 -1.93 -4.52 -11.24
N PHE A 61 -2.21 -4.92 -10.00
CA PHE A 61 -1.36 -5.82 -9.24
C PHE A 61 -1.13 -7.16 -9.95
N ILE A 62 -2.21 -7.87 -10.31
CA ILE A 62 -2.14 -9.17 -10.98
C ILE A 62 -1.40 -9.05 -12.32
N ASN A 63 -1.72 -8.03 -13.12
CA ASN A 63 -1.09 -7.84 -14.43
C ASN A 63 0.42 -7.61 -14.34
N TYR A 64 0.89 -6.84 -13.36
CA TYR A 64 2.31 -6.56 -13.18
C TYR A 64 3.05 -7.80 -12.67
N TRP A 65 2.55 -8.42 -11.59
CA TRP A 65 3.26 -9.51 -10.93
C TRP A 65 3.18 -10.84 -11.69
N SER A 66 2.08 -11.15 -12.39
CA SER A 66 2.00 -12.37 -13.22
C SER A 66 3.00 -12.40 -14.36
N LYS A 67 3.47 -11.23 -14.83
CA LYS A 67 4.52 -11.13 -15.86
C LYS A 67 5.93 -11.25 -15.29
N LYS A 68 6.11 -10.87 -14.02
CA LYS A 68 7.41 -10.85 -13.33
C LYS A 68 7.79 -12.20 -12.70
N GLN A 69 6.82 -13.11 -12.55
CA GLN A 69 7.02 -14.46 -12.00
C GLN A 69 7.38 -15.51 -13.08
N ARG A 70 7.69 -15.09 -14.31
CA ARG A 70 8.25 -15.93 -15.39
C ARG A 70 9.70 -15.53 -15.60
#